data_AF-A0A2L1TVG6-F1
#
_entry.id   AF-A0A2L1TVG6-F1
#
_cell.length_a   1.000
_cell.length_b   1.000
_cell.length_c   1.000
_cell.angle_alpha   90.00
_cell.angle_beta   90.00
_cell.angle_gamma   90.00
#
_symmetry.space_group_name_H-M   'P 1'
#
loop_
_entity.id
_entity.type
_entity.pdbx_description
1 polymer ?
#
loop_
_entity_poly.entity_id
_entity_poly.type
_entity_poly.pdbx_seq_one_letter_code
_entity_poly.pdbx_strand_id
1 'polypeptide(L)'
;MKKTTKIIVPLALSALMLGSTVATVPVYAQNEPIEGKTVASKQEMTMKLEQTGSIYDIRNRLKVTFGPSNRQSTGVYKNSNDVIEIYVDPNTDQSVMPQYVISPTVLKSHTDVGRDSGIPLQKGWNFIREGAGIIHLINESGPTQKPATVTISGGQELPRFILGKHTDADWEKMKLSNPNAPGFELVSKHVIITGGNKSMSLVHSPNELMKAHDEAIEEENRVAGLDSSKDVHQPAPMKHHMREKDSGGWMYAWLQHTGYVSNAMKYILNPDIFKRDGWGPWHEVGHTHQMNILNWSGLGEVTNNIYSMSVQRYFGNHSRLEEDKTYNKVFAYLEQTNKDYNKINDLFVKLAMFWQLDLAYGKDFYPSLHKAYRELNEWSGSDAVKQQRFIRLASRTANRNLTPFFEKWGLMVTQETKQQLASLPHLEKKIWQYRDDMNGDVEPIDLIDSVVPTPIGLQATDIKANSVTLKWNSSESNAGIKGYEIYRNGTKVGLTSSTEYTDTDVQANTEYRYTIKAIDMKGNVSDPTNEIKVETKQESSSKYEQWNPSAAYQKGDRVQHKGIIYECVQGYQGKGDPNWIYALSLWMPIE
;
A
#
# COMPACT_ATOMS: atom_id res chain seq x y z
N MET A 1 40.26 -4.89 -35.45
CA MET A 1 39.11 -3.95 -35.56
C MET A 1 38.30 -4.01 -34.27
N LYS A 2 38.37 -2.94 -33.47
CA LYS A 2 37.70 -2.81 -32.16
C LYS A 2 36.20 -2.63 -32.38
N LYS A 3 35.36 -3.47 -31.77
CA LYS A 3 33.91 -3.26 -31.65
C LYS A 3 33.62 -2.59 -30.31
N THR A 4 33.19 -1.34 -30.36
CA THR A 4 32.83 -0.54 -29.20
C THR A 4 31.37 -0.81 -28.82
N THR A 5 31.16 -1.38 -27.64
CA THR A 5 29.85 -1.58 -27.01
C THR A 5 29.35 -0.24 -26.47
N LYS A 6 28.23 0.28 -26.98
CA LYS A 6 27.53 1.43 -26.38
C LYS A 6 26.57 0.92 -25.31
N ILE A 7 26.88 1.25 -24.06
CA ILE A 7 26.01 1.12 -22.90
C ILE A 7 25.02 2.29 -22.95
N ILE A 8 23.71 2.01 -22.96
CA ILE A 8 22.66 3.02 -22.80
C ILE A 8 22.12 2.88 -21.37
N VAL A 9 22.44 3.88 -20.54
CA VAL A 9 21.85 4.08 -19.21
C VAL A 9 20.59 4.94 -19.39
N PRO A 10 19.40 4.59 -18.85
CA PRO A 10 18.25 5.47 -18.91
C PRO A 10 18.42 6.59 -17.88
N LEU A 11 18.44 7.84 -18.35
CA LEU A 11 18.39 9.04 -17.52
C LEU A 11 16.99 9.15 -16.88
N ALA A 12 16.91 9.15 -15.56
CA ALA A 12 15.75 9.62 -14.82
C ALA A 12 15.70 11.15 -14.95
N LEU A 13 14.71 11.68 -15.69
CA LEU A 13 14.50 13.11 -15.82
C LEU A 13 13.65 13.60 -14.64
N SER A 14 14.30 14.01 -13.56
CA SER A 14 13.68 14.79 -12.49
C SER A 14 13.43 16.21 -13.01
N ALA A 15 12.20 16.52 -13.41
CA ALA A 15 11.81 17.87 -13.80
C ALA A 15 11.68 18.77 -12.56
N LEU A 16 12.68 19.62 -12.32
CA LEU A 16 12.55 20.81 -11.48
C LEU A 16 11.66 21.82 -12.20
N MET A 17 10.46 22.06 -11.68
CA MET A 17 9.60 23.17 -12.09
C MET A 17 10.20 24.49 -11.61
N LEU A 18 10.89 25.23 -12.49
CA LEU A 18 11.13 26.66 -12.32
C LEU A 18 9.92 27.41 -12.90
N GLY A 19 9.09 27.95 -12.03
CA GLY A 19 7.92 28.74 -12.40
C GLY A 19 8.33 30.05 -13.07
N SER A 20 7.98 30.19 -14.35
CA SER A 20 7.83 31.49 -15.00
C SER A 20 6.34 31.70 -15.29
N THR A 21 5.70 32.60 -14.55
CA THR A 21 4.31 32.97 -14.76
C THR A 21 4.20 33.88 -15.97
N VAL A 22 3.98 33.31 -17.16
CA VAL A 22 3.37 34.03 -18.27
C VAL A 22 1.87 34.05 -18.01
N ALA A 23 1.32 35.22 -17.68
CA ALA A 23 -0.12 35.40 -17.60
C ALA A 23 -0.72 35.14 -18.99
N THR A 24 -1.32 33.98 -19.18
CA THR A 24 -2.04 33.63 -20.41
C THR A 24 -3.39 34.33 -20.37
N VAL A 25 -3.69 35.14 -21.37
CA VAL A 25 -5.04 35.70 -21.55
C VAL A 25 -5.98 34.53 -21.87
N PRO A 26 -7.07 34.32 -21.11
CA PRO A 26 -8.01 33.26 -21.41
C PRO A 26 -8.65 33.48 -22.79
N VAL A 27 -8.57 32.46 -23.64
CA VAL A 27 -9.24 32.44 -24.94
C VAL A 27 -10.70 32.06 -24.71
N TYR A 28 -11.63 32.95 -25.02
CA TYR A 28 -13.07 32.71 -24.92
C TYR A 28 -13.68 32.33 -26.28
N ALA A 29 -14.85 31.72 -26.25
CA ALA A 29 -15.68 31.58 -27.44
C ALA A 29 -16.01 32.96 -28.05
N GLN A 30 -16.21 33.00 -29.36
CA GLN A 30 -16.55 34.23 -30.08
C GLN A 30 -18.05 34.55 -29.90
N ASN A 31 -18.39 35.82 -29.64
CA ASN A 31 -19.77 36.23 -29.33
C ASN A 31 -20.52 36.93 -30.47
N GLU A 32 -19.84 37.22 -31.60
CA GLU A 32 -20.45 37.94 -32.71
C GLU A 32 -20.87 36.97 -33.85
N PRO A 33 -22.06 37.15 -34.44
CA PRO A 33 -22.43 36.49 -35.70
C PRO A 33 -21.56 37.03 -36.85
N ILE A 34 -21.36 36.23 -37.91
CA ILE A 34 -20.71 36.70 -39.15
C ILE A 34 -21.75 36.66 -40.27
N GLU A 35 -21.95 37.79 -40.97
CA GLU A 35 -22.81 37.87 -42.15
C GLU A 35 -22.40 36.82 -43.21
N GLY A 36 -23.37 36.04 -43.70
CA GLY A 36 -23.19 35.17 -44.86
C GLY A 36 -22.75 33.72 -44.60
N LYS A 37 -22.49 33.30 -43.35
CA LYS A 37 -22.37 31.87 -43.00
C LYS A 37 -23.70 31.37 -42.42
N THR A 38 -24.60 30.91 -43.29
CA THR A 38 -25.89 30.33 -42.88
C THR A 38 -25.70 28.95 -42.23
N VAL A 39 -26.32 28.76 -41.06
CA VAL A 39 -26.44 27.49 -40.34
C VAL A 39 -27.35 26.54 -41.15
N ALA A 40 -26.85 25.37 -41.52
CA ALA A 40 -27.69 24.33 -42.13
C ALA A 40 -28.70 23.79 -41.10
N SER A 41 -29.94 23.54 -41.56
CA SER A 41 -31.16 23.13 -40.82
C SER A 41 -31.05 23.01 -39.29
N LYS A 42 -31.71 23.92 -38.57
CA LYS A 42 -31.71 24.02 -37.09
C LYS A 42 -32.29 22.78 -36.41
N GLN A 43 -31.45 21.79 -36.17
CA GLN A 43 -31.59 20.92 -35.02
C GLN A 43 -31.12 21.71 -33.80
N GLU A 44 -32.02 21.91 -32.85
CA GLU A 44 -31.73 22.60 -31.59
C GLU A 44 -31.89 21.59 -30.45
N MET A 45 -30.94 21.58 -29.53
CA MET A 45 -31.06 20.82 -28.28
C MET A 45 -30.82 21.74 -27.09
N THR A 46 -31.70 21.66 -26.10
CA THR A 46 -31.54 22.36 -24.83
C THR A 46 -31.25 21.35 -23.72
N MET A 47 -30.25 21.65 -22.90
CA MET A 47 -29.91 20.84 -21.73
C MET A 47 -29.57 21.71 -20.52
N LYS A 48 -30.01 21.27 -19.34
CA LYS A 48 -29.51 21.77 -18.06
C LYS A 48 -28.20 21.05 -17.77
N LEU A 49 -27.13 21.80 -17.54
CA LEU A 49 -25.82 21.22 -17.27
C LEU A 49 -25.70 20.72 -15.83
N GLU A 50 -25.19 19.51 -15.66
CA GLU A 50 -24.87 18.98 -14.33
C GLU A 50 -23.73 19.81 -13.73
N GLN A 51 -23.83 20.17 -12.46
CA GLN A 51 -22.81 20.93 -11.74
C GLN A 51 -21.88 19.97 -11.02
N THR A 52 -20.74 19.65 -11.66
CA THR A 52 -19.88 18.56 -11.20
C THR A 52 -18.80 19.02 -10.22
N GLY A 53 -18.61 20.33 -10.03
CA GLY A 53 -17.49 20.87 -9.27
C GLY A 53 -16.14 20.67 -9.97
N SER A 54 -15.07 21.19 -9.36
CA SER A 54 -13.71 21.17 -9.91
C SER A 54 -13.14 19.75 -10.00
N ILE A 55 -12.67 19.35 -11.18
CA ILE A 55 -11.98 18.05 -11.38
C ILE A 55 -10.68 17.96 -10.57
N TYR A 56 -10.04 19.11 -10.32
CA TYR A 56 -8.84 19.18 -9.50
C TYR A 56 -9.18 18.87 -8.03
N ASP A 57 -10.22 19.51 -7.50
CA ASP A 57 -10.64 19.31 -6.11
C ASP A 57 -11.15 17.89 -5.88
N ILE A 58 -11.85 17.31 -6.86
CA ILE A 58 -12.30 15.91 -6.81
C ILE A 58 -11.10 14.95 -6.78
N ARG A 59 -10.13 15.08 -7.69
CA ARG A 59 -8.96 14.19 -7.71
C ARG A 59 -8.15 14.29 -6.43
N ASN A 60 -7.98 15.51 -5.92
CA ASN A 60 -7.38 15.73 -4.61
C ASN A 60 -8.18 15.01 -3.53
N ARG A 61 -9.47 15.31 -3.36
CA ARG A 61 -10.33 14.69 -2.34
C ARG A 61 -10.27 13.16 -2.37
N LEU A 62 -10.27 12.57 -3.56
CA LEU A 62 -10.20 11.12 -3.76
C LEU A 62 -8.76 10.55 -3.65
N LYS A 63 -7.74 11.41 -3.67
CA LYS A 63 -6.31 11.10 -3.67
C LYS A 63 -5.86 10.25 -4.87
N VAL A 64 -6.44 10.50 -6.04
CA VAL A 64 -6.19 9.76 -7.30
C VAL A 64 -5.54 10.65 -8.37
N THR A 65 -4.85 10.05 -9.34
CA THR A 65 -4.23 10.79 -10.47
C THR A 65 -5.20 10.97 -11.64
N PHE A 66 -5.77 9.86 -12.15
CA PHE A 66 -6.54 9.87 -13.39
C PHE A 66 -7.98 10.33 -13.17
N GLY A 67 -8.69 9.69 -12.24
CA GLY A 67 -10.05 10.05 -11.87
C GLY A 67 -11.07 9.97 -13.02
N PRO A 68 -12.31 10.41 -12.78
CA PRO A 68 -13.38 10.43 -13.77
C PRO A 68 -13.24 11.59 -14.76
N SER A 69 -14.18 11.68 -15.69
CA SER A 69 -14.26 12.70 -16.73
C SER A 69 -15.19 13.85 -16.38
N ASN A 70 -14.75 15.08 -16.60
CA ASN A 70 -15.59 16.27 -16.45
C ASN A 70 -16.51 16.53 -17.66
N ARG A 71 -16.50 15.64 -18.67
CA ARG A 71 -17.22 15.80 -19.94
C ARG A 71 -18.69 15.38 -19.79
N GLN A 72 -19.57 16.16 -20.39
CA GLN A 72 -20.99 15.85 -20.58
C GLN A 72 -21.28 15.69 -22.07
N SER A 73 -21.89 14.56 -22.42
CA SER A 73 -22.29 14.22 -23.79
C SER A 73 -23.42 15.15 -24.26
N THR A 74 -23.27 15.68 -25.47
CA THR A 74 -24.33 16.45 -26.15
C THR A 74 -24.99 15.62 -27.25
N GLY A 75 -24.25 14.74 -27.92
CA GLY A 75 -24.70 14.07 -29.15
C GLY A 75 -24.54 14.93 -30.41
N VAL A 76 -23.90 16.09 -30.34
CA VAL A 76 -23.68 16.97 -31.50
C VAL A 76 -22.27 16.79 -32.03
N TYR A 77 -22.16 16.51 -33.33
CA TYR A 77 -20.92 16.48 -34.07
C TYR A 77 -20.80 17.71 -34.99
N LYS A 78 -19.68 18.42 -34.87
CA LYS A 78 -19.33 19.54 -35.73
C LYS A 78 -18.47 19.04 -36.90
N ASN A 79 -18.91 19.26 -38.13
CA ASN A 79 -18.03 19.14 -39.30
C ASN A 79 -17.13 20.38 -39.42
N SER A 80 -15.99 20.26 -40.13
CA SER A 80 -15.00 21.34 -40.23
C SER A 80 -15.59 22.67 -40.73
N ASN A 81 -16.59 22.62 -41.60
CA ASN A 81 -17.22 23.81 -42.18
C ASN A 81 -18.46 24.30 -41.41
N ASP A 82 -18.93 23.53 -40.42
CA ASP A 82 -20.11 23.87 -39.64
C ASP A 82 -19.78 24.99 -38.65
N VAL A 83 -20.77 25.83 -38.34
CA VAL A 83 -20.77 26.70 -37.18
C VAL A 83 -21.73 26.10 -36.16
N ILE A 84 -21.25 25.86 -34.93
CA ILE A 84 -22.12 25.49 -33.82
C ILE A 84 -22.41 26.73 -33.00
N GLU A 85 -23.68 26.97 -32.74
CA GLU A 85 -24.14 28.07 -31.89
C GLU A 85 -24.51 27.50 -30.52
N ILE A 86 -23.91 28.03 -29.46
CA ILE A 86 -24.22 27.67 -28.08
C ILE A 86 -24.72 28.91 -27.35
N TYR A 87 -26.00 28.91 -27.01
CA TYR A 87 -26.60 29.91 -26.15
C TYR A 87 -26.53 29.46 -24.70
N VAL A 88 -25.92 30.26 -23.81
CA VAL A 88 -25.94 30.06 -22.36
C VAL A 88 -26.95 31.00 -21.74
N ASP A 89 -27.91 30.47 -20.98
CA ASP A 89 -28.94 31.29 -20.32
C ASP A 89 -28.31 32.37 -19.44
N PRO A 90 -28.52 33.67 -19.73
CA PRO A 90 -27.91 34.77 -18.98
C PRO A 90 -28.40 34.85 -17.52
N ASN A 91 -29.52 34.21 -17.20
CA ASN A 91 -30.08 34.18 -15.85
C ASN A 91 -29.30 33.27 -14.89
N THR A 92 -28.35 32.48 -15.38
CA THR A 92 -27.51 31.67 -14.49
C THR A 92 -26.75 32.54 -13.49
N ASP A 93 -26.69 32.10 -12.24
CA ASP A 93 -25.93 32.72 -11.15
C ASP A 93 -24.55 32.06 -10.95
N GLN A 94 -24.14 31.17 -11.87
CA GLN A 94 -22.81 30.56 -11.84
C GLN A 94 -21.69 31.59 -12.05
N SER A 95 -20.68 31.56 -11.18
CA SER A 95 -19.42 32.30 -11.34
C SER A 95 -18.41 31.56 -12.22
N VAL A 96 -18.44 30.22 -12.17
CA VAL A 96 -17.68 29.34 -13.07
C VAL A 96 -18.58 29.03 -14.27
N MET A 97 -18.26 29.66 -15.41
CA MET A 97 -19.02 29.46 -16.64
C MET A 97 -18.72 28.09 -17.27
N PRO A 98 -19.73 27.46 -17.90
CA PRO A 98 -19.52 26.25 -18.68
C PRO A 98 -18.46 26.44 -19.76
N GLN A 99 -17.86 25.33 -20.18
CA GLN A 99 -16.85 25.30 -21.24
C GLN A 99 -17.27 24.29 -22.30
N TYR A 100 -16.79 24.47 -23.53
CA TYR A 100 -16.92 23.47 -24.58
C TYR A 100 -15.57 22.85 -24.94
N VAL A 101 -15.61 21.60 -25.38
CA VAL A 101 -14.47 20.88 -25.97
C VAL A 101 -14.93 20.16 -27.21
N ILE A 102 -14.10 20.21 -28.26
CA ILE A 102 -14.28 19.41 -29.47
C ILE A 102 -13.42 18.15 -29.33
N SER A 103 -14.06 16.99 -29.32
CA SER A 103 -13.40 15.68 -29.15
C SER A 103 -13.50 14.86 -30.43
N PRO A 104 -12.43 14.16 -30.86
CA PRO A 104 -12.54 13.24 -31.97
C PRO A 104 -13.36 12.01 -31.58
N THR A 105 -14.02 11.36 -32.54
CA THR A 105 -14.77 10.11 -32.31
C THR A 105 -13.85 8.93 -31.98
N VAL A 106 -12.65 8.93 -32.57
CA VAL A 106 -11.56 7.98 -32.30
C VAL A 106 -10.29 8.77 -31.99
N LEU A 107 -9.66 8.50 -30.85
CA LEU A 107 -8.43 9.18 -30.41
C LEU A 107 -7.22 8.70 -31.21
N LYS A 108 -6.29 9.61 -31.54
CA LYS A 108 -4.98 9.25 -32.13
C LYS A 108 -3.86 9.16 -31.10
N SER A 109 -4.05 9.79 -29.94
CA SER A 109 -3.16 9.80 -28.79
C SER A 109 -3.98 9.90 -27.50
N HIS A 110 -3.41 9.44 -26.39
CA HIS A 110 -3.99 9.60 -25.05
C HIS A 110 -4.11 11.08 -24.61
N THR A 111 -3.47 12.01 -25.33
CA THR A 111 -3.59 13.45 -25.11
C THR A 111 -4.70 14.11 -25.94
N ASP A 112 -5.35 13.39 -26.85
CA ASP A 112 -6.26 13.96 -27.85
C ASP A 112 -7.67 14.29 -27.32
N VAL A 113 -7.86 14.20 -26.01
CA VAL A 113 -9.10 14.62 -25.34
C VAL A 113 -9.17 16.15 -25.10
N GLY A 114 -8.17 16.90 -25.57
CA GLY A 114 -8.04 18.36 -25.42
C GLY A 114 -7.27 18.75 -24.14
N ARG A 115 -7.11 20.07 -23.90
CA ARG A 115 -6.61 20.57 -22.61
C ARG A 115 -7.54 20.09 -21.48
N ASP A 116 -7.00 19.90 -20.27
CA ASP A 116 -7.79 19.57 -19.07
C ASP A 116 -8.98 20.53 -18.90
N SER A 117 -8.77 21.81 -19.25
CA SER A 117 -9.75 22.88 -19.36
C SER A 117 -10.24 23.05 -20.80
N GLY A 118 -11.56 23.08 -21.00
CA GLY A 118 -12.17 23.47 -22.27
C GLY A 118 -12.05 24.97 -22.56
N ILE A 119 -12.71 25.41 -23.63
CA ILE A 119 -12.82 26.82 -23.98
C ILE A 119 -14.06 27.40 -23.27
N PRO A 120 -13.91 28.42 -22.40
CA PRO A 120 -15.03 28.97 -21.66
C PRO A 120 -16.08 29.61 -22.57
N LEU A 121 -17.34 29.32 -22.27
CA LEU A 121 -18.51 29.95 -22.84
C LEU A 121 -18.88 31.19 -22.02
N GLN A 122 -19.55 32.12 -22.69
CA GLN A 122 -20.07 33.35 -22.11
C GLN A 122 -21.59 33.29 -22.04
N LYS A 123 -22.19 34.13 -21.19
CA LYS A 123 -23.64 34.31 -21.17
C LYS A 123 -24.12 34.82 -22.54
N GLY A 124 -25.26 34.32 -23.00
CA GLY A 124 -25.76 34.61 -24.33
C GLY A 124 -25.12 33.73 -25.41
N TRP A 125 -24.98 34.26 -26.61
CA TRP A 125 -24.55 33.50 -27.79
C TRP A 125 -23.03 33.32 -27.86
N ASN A 126 -22.63 32.08 -28.15
CA ASN A 126 -21.27 31.66 -28.42
C ASN A 126 -21.24 30.93 -29.76
N PHE A 127 -20.25 31.21 -30.58
CA PHE A 127 -20.17 30.68 -31.94
C PHE A 127 -18.84 29.92 -32.14
N ILE A 128 -18.94 28.62 -32.40
CA ILE A 128 -17.81 27.71 -32.54
C ILE A 128 -17.58 27.43 -34.03
N ARG A 129 -16.50 28.00 -34.57
CA ARG A 129 -16.20 27.97 -36.01
C ARG A 129 -15.08 26.99 -36.36
N GLU A 130 -14.06 26.92 -35.52
CA GLU A 130 -12.88 26.09 -35.76
C GLU A 130 -13.06 24.66 -35.26
N GLY A 131 -12.29 23.73 -35.84
CA GLY A 131 -12.23 22.33 -35.43
C GLY A 131 -13.38 21.45 -35.96
N ALA A 132 -13.23 20.15 -35.78
CA ALA A 132 -14.24 19.14 -36.12
C ALA A 132 -14.23 18.02 -35.08
N GLY A 133 -15.40 17.48 -34.76
CA GLY A 133 -15.56 16.48 -33.71
C GLY A 133 -16.82 16.66 -32.89
N ILE A 134 -16.97 15.82 -31.87
CA ILE A 134 -18.07 15.84 -30.92
C ILE A 134 -17.93 17.04 -30.01
N ILE A 135 -19.00 17.81 -29.86
CA ILE A 135 -19.09 18.87 -28.85
C ILE A 135 -19.40 18.22 -27.50
N HIS A 136 -18.47 18.27 -26.56
CA HIS A 136 -18.73 18.00 -25.16
C HIS A 136 -18.80 19.29 -24.37
N LEU A 137 -19.60 19.30 -23.31
CA LEU A 137 -19.66 20.42 -22.38
C LEU A 137 -19.05 20.04 -21.04
N ILE A 138 -18.55 21.05 -20.34
CA ILE A 138 -17.93 20.94 -19.02
C ILE A 138 -18.60 21.98 -18.12
N ASN A 139 -18.99 21.59 -16.92
CA ASN A 139 -19.56 22.51 -15.94
C ASN A 139 -19.03 22.21 -14.54
N GLU A 140 -17.80 22.65 -14.28
CA GLU A 140 -17.10 22.49 -13.00
C GLU A 140 -17.55 23.49 -11.91
N SER A 141 -18.72 24.12 -12.09
CA SER A 141 -19.35 24.90 -11.02
C SER A 141 -19.76 23.99 -9.88
N GLY A 142 -19.61 24.47 -8.64
CA GLY A 142 -20.34 23.92 -7.50
C GLY A 142 -21.84 24.26 -7.57
N PRO A 143 -22.69 23.69 -6.70
CA PRO A 143 -24.14 23.91 -6.69
C PRO A 143 -24.53 25.39 -6.64
N THR A 144 -25.49 25.80 -7.48
CA THR A 144 -26.03 27.18 -7.52
C THR A 144 -27.56 27.20 -7.56
N GLN A 145 -28.19 28.36 -7.34
CA GLN A 145 -29.66 28.47 -7.35
C GLN A 145 -30.21 28.46 -8.78
N LYS A 146 -29.45 28.97 -9.74
CA LYS A 146 -29.80 29.00 -11.17
C LYS A 146 -28.67 28.36 -12.00
N PRO A 147 -28.61 27.01 -12.03
CA PRO A 147 -27.63 26.29 -12.84
C PRO A 147 -27.73 26.66 -14.32
N ALA A 148 -26.61 26.57 -15.03
CA ALA A 148 -26.56 26.92 -16.45
C ALA A 148 -27.44 25.98 -17.29
N THR A 149 -28.33 26.58 -18.08
CA THR A 149 -29.03 25.92 -19.18
C THR A 149 -28.41 26.39 -20.49
N VAL A 150 -28.15 25.44 -21.39
CA VAL A 150 -27.52 25.71 -22.68
C VAL A 150 -28.37 25.18 -23.82
N THR A 151 -28.45 25.95 -24.90
CA THR A 151 -29.07 25.53 -26.15
C THR A 151 -28.00 25.46 -27.24
N ILE A 152 -27.85 24.30 -27.86
CA ILE A 152 -26.90 24.05 -28.94
C ILE A 152 -27.69 23.96 -30.25
N SER A 153 -27.25 24.71 -31.26
CA SER A 153 -27.86 24.73 -32.59
C SER A 153 -26.82 24.44 -33.67
N GLY A 154 -27.21 23.63 -34.66
CA GLY A 154 -26.36 23.22 -35.77
C GLY A 154 -25.53 21.97 -35.50
N GLY A 155 -24.74 21.57 -36.49
CA GLY A 155 -24.01 20.29 -36.49
C GLY A 155 -24.89 19.10 -36.85
N GLN A 156 -24.27 17.92 -36.86
CA GLN A 156 -24.92 16.64 -37.11
C GLN A 156 -25.22 15.94 -35.79
N GLU A 157 -26.45 15.44 -35.60
CA GLU A 157 -26.77 14.55 -34.48
C GLU A 157 -26.09 13.18 -34.65
N LEU A 158 -25.50 12.68 -33.58
CA LEU A 158 -24.97 11.34 -33.48
C LEU A 158 -26.01 10.37 -32.91
N PRO A 159 -25.99 9.09 -33.33
CA PRO A 159 -26.60 8.01 -32.55
C PRO A 159 -26.15 8.09 -31.10
N ARG A 160 -27.09 8.47 -30.23
CA ARG A 160 -26.84 8.72 -28.81
C ARG A 160 -27.84 7.96 -27.95
N PHE A 161 -27.40 6.85 -27.39
CA PHE A 161 -28.19 6.10 -26.43
C PHE A 161 -28.06 6.68 -25.02
N ILE A 162 -29.16 6.78 -24.28
CA ILE A 162 -29.17 7.24 -22.89
C ILE A 162 -30.00 6.25 -22.09
N LEU A 163 -29.37 5.56 -21.14
CA LEU A 163 -30.03 4.59 -20.26
C LEU A 163 -31.18 5.26 -19.51
N GLY A 164 -32.34 4.60 -19.49
CA GLY A 164 -33.57 5.12 -18.88
C GLY A 164 -34.36 6.11 -19.75
N LYS A 165 -33.80 6.57 -20.88
CA LYS A 165 -34.52 7.39 -21.87
C LYS A 165 -34.81 6.63 -23.17
N HIS A 166 -33.89 5.77 -23.61
CA HIS A 166 -33.98 5.07 -24.89
C HIS A 166 -34.11 3.56 -24.70
N THR A 167 -34.88 2.91 -25.57
CA THR A 167 -34.99 1.45 -25.68
C THR A 167 -33.95 0.89 -26.65
N ASP A 168 -33.76 -0.44 -26.66
CA ASP A 168 -32.88 -1.09 -27.64
C ASP A 168 -33.41 -0.92 -29.08
N ALA A 169 -34.74 -0.85 -29.25
CA ALA A 169 -35.34 -0.55 -30.55
C ALA A 169 -35.08 0.90 -31.01
N ASP A 170 -35.05 1.86 -30.09
CA ASP A 170 -34.67 3.24 -30.40
C ASP A 170 -33.22 3.32 -30.89
N TRP A 171 -32.32 2.54 -30.28
CA TRP A 171 -30.93 2.43 -30.74
C TRP A 171 -30.83 1.92 -32.18
N GLU A 172 -31.53 0.84 -32.52
CA GLU A 172 -31.56 0.34 -33.90
C GLU A 172 -32.10 1.40 -34.88
N LYS A 173 -33.14 2.12 -34.49
CA LYS A 173 -33.69 3.23 -35.29
C LYS A 173 -32.67 4.35 -35.48
N MET A 174 -31.93 4.74 -34.44
CA MET A 174 -30.88 5.77 -34.52
C MET A 174 -29.78 5.38 -35.50
N LYS A 175 -29.32 4.13 -35.46
CA LYS A 175 -28.32 3.60 -36.40
C LYS A 175 -28.83 3.65 -37.84
N LEU A 176 -30.06 3.19 -38.07
CA LEU A 176 -30.67 3.16 -39.41
C LEU A 176 -30.95 4.55 -39.98
N SER A 177 -31.31 5.51 -39.12
CA SER A 177 -31.54 6.91 -39.55
C SER A 177 -30.24 7.68 -39.77
N ASN A 178 -29.11 7.22 -39.23
CA ASN A 178 -27.83 7.91 -39.31
C ASN A 178 -26.68 6.99 -39.76
N PRO A 179 -26.77 6.32 -40.92
CA PRO A 179 -25.78 5.32 -41.35
C PRO A 179 -24.37 5.91 -41.54
N ASN A 180 -24.29 7.21 -41.88
CA ASN A 180 -23.05 7.94 -42.12
C ASN A 180 -22.59 8.78 -40.93
N ALA A 181 -23.16 8.58 -39.73
CA ALA A 181 -22.71 9.31 -38.55
C ALA A 181 -21.23 9.01 -38.25
N PRO A 182 -20.38 10.02 -37.99
CA PRO A 182 -18.94 9.81 -37.80
C PRO A 182 -18.59 9.03 -36.52
N GLY A 183 -19.54 8.89 -35.60
CA GLY A 183 -19.40 8.12 -34.36
C GLY A 183 -20.73 7.92 -33.65
N PHE A 184 -20.65 7.52 -32.39
CA PHE A 184 -21.80 7.35 -31.50
C PHE A 184 -21.42 7.62 -30.05
N GLU A 185 -22.45 7.79 -29.21
CA GLU A 185 -22.29 7.83 -27.76
C GLU A 185 -23.30 6.93 -27.04
N LEU A 186 -22.86 6.23 -26.01
CA LEU A 186 -23.73 5.55 -25.04
C LEU A 186 -23.55 6.22 -23.67
N VAL A 187 -24.64 6.59 -23.02
CA VAL A 187 -24.60 7.36 -21.77
C VAL A 187 -25.45 6.70 -20.71
N SER A 188 -24.90 6.58 -19.50
CA SER A 188 -25.59 6.09 -18.31
C SER A 188 -25.39 7.05 -17.14
N LYS A 189 -25.73 6.63 -15.92
CA LYS A 189 -25.49 7.44 -14.72
C LYS A 189 -23.98 7.60 -14.47
N HIS A 190 -23.18 6.57 -14.70
CA HIS A 190 -21.76 6.56 -14.36
C HIS A 190 -20.81 6.55 -15.56
N VAL A 191 -21.28 6.28 -16.78
CA VAL A 191 -20.40 6.07 -17.94
C VAL A 191 -20.84 6.87 -19.16
N ILE A 192 -19.85 7.35 -19.91
CA ILE A 192 -19.98 7.76 -21.31
C ILE A 192 -19.07 6.85 -22.13
N ILE A 193 -19.60 6.23 -23.18
CA ILE A 193 -18.81 5.49 -24.16
C ILE A 193 -18.87 6.24 -25.48
N THR A 194 -17.72 6.58 -26.05
CA THR A 194 -17.61 7.22 -27.37
C THR A 194 -16.80 6.36 -28.30
N GLY A 195 -17.38 6.05 -29.47
CA GLY A 195 -16.72 5.29 -30.52
C GLY A 195 -16.95 5.86 -31.91
N GLY A 196 -16.13 5.42 -32.86
CA GLY A 196 -16.30 5.71 -34.27
C GLY A 196 -17.40 4.86 -34.91
N ASN A 197 -17.82 5.28 -36.11
CA ASN A 197 -18.89 4.61 -36.86
C ASN A 197 -18.69 3.08 -36.99
N LYS A 198 -17.44 2.63 -37.22
CA LYS A 198 -17.10 1.23 -37.44
C LYS A 198 -17.40 0.32 -36.24
N SER A 199 -17.29 0.85 -35.02
CA SER A 199 -17.54 0.10 -33.79
C SER A 199 -19.00 0.12 -33.37
N MET A 200 -19.84 0.94 -34.02
CA MET A 200 -21.26 1.10 -33.69
C MET A 200 -22.07 -0.20 -33.85
N SER A 201 -21.68 -1.05 -34.80
CA SER A 201 -22.29 -2.36 -35.01
C SER A 201 -21.99 -3.38 -33.90
N LEU A 202 -20.98 -3.13 -33.07
CA LEU A 202 -20.63 -3.98 -31.94
C LEU A 202 -21.54 -3.77 -30.72
N VAL A 203 -22.37 -2.72 -30.73
CA VAL A 203 -23.29 -2.40 -29.63
C VAL A 203 -24.44 -3.39 -29.60
N HIS A 204 -24.46 -4.22 -28.56
CA HIS A 204 -25.50 -5.22 -28.32
C HIS A 204 -26.28 -4.87 -27.05
N SER A 205 -27.61 -4.98 -27.09
CA SER A 205 -28.52 -4.75 -25.96
C SER A 205 -28.13 -3.55 -25.08
N PRO A 206 -28.11 -2.32 -25.62
CA PRO A 206 -27.54 -1.15 -24.95
C PRO A 206 -28.17 -0.85 -23.57
N ASN A 207 -29.44 -1.21 -23.33
CA ASN A 207 -30.02 -1.11 -21.99
C ASN A 207 -29.31 -2.00 -20.97
N GLU A 208 -29.14 -3.29 -21.30
CA GLU A 208 -28.45 -4.25 -20.43
C GLU A 208 -26.97 -3.90 -20.27
N LEU A 209 -26.33 -3.52 -21.38
CA LEU A 209 -24.92 -3.12 -21.40
C LEU A 209 -24.65 -1.94 -20.48
N MET A 210 -25.39 -0.84 -20.65
CA MET A 210 -25.14 0.38 -19.88
C MET A 210 -25.50 0.20 -18.41
N LYS A 211 -26.46 -0.67 -18.09
CA LYS A 211 -26.74 -1.08 -16.71
C LYS A 211 -25.56 -1.87 -16.11
N ALA A 212 -24.99 -2.82 -16.84
CA ALA A 212 -23.84 -3.58 -16.37
C ALA A 212 -22.61 -2.68 -16.13
N HIS A 213 -22.39 -1.67 -16.98
CA HIS A 213 -21.36 -0.66 -16.74
C HIS A 213 -21.62 0.13 -15.45
N ASP A 214 -22.84 0.61 -15.22
CA ASP A 214 -23.19 1.31 -13.97
C ASP A 214 -22.96 0.41 -12.74
N GLU A 215 -23.37 -0.87 -12.78
CA GLU A 215 -23.15 -1.84 -11.71
C GLU A 215 -21.66 -2.08 -11.42
N ALA A 216 -20.82 -2.18 -12.46
CA ALA A 216 -19.37 -2.32 -12.31
C ALA A 216 -18.75 -1.07 -11.64
N ILE A 217 -19.11 0.14 -12.08
CA ILE A 217 -18.62 1.38 -11.45
C ILE A 217 -19.09 1.50 -10.00
N GLU A 218 -20.32 1.09 -9.68
CA GLU A 218 -20.84 1.09 -8.32
C GLU A 218 -20.05 0.11 -7.42
N GLU A 219 -19.66 -1.06 -7.94
CA GLU A 219 -18.80 -2.01 -7.24
C GLU A 219 -17.38 -1.47 -7.04
N GLU A 220 -16.78 -0.81 -8.04
CA GLU A 220 -15.47 -0.17 -7.88
C GLU A 220 -15.52 0.99 -6.88
N ASN A 221 -16.59 1.80 -6.89
CA ASN A 221 -16.85 2.83 -5.89
C ASN A 221 -17.01 2.25 -4.49
N ARG A 222 -17.65 1.08 -4.36
CA ARG A 222 -17.75 0.34 -3.10
C ARG A 222 -16.37 -0.02 -2.59
N VAL A 223 -15.53 -0.68 -3.41
CA VAL A 223 -14.14 -1.03 -3.06
C VAL A 223 -13.34 0.23 -2.69
N ALA A 224 -13.54 1.33 -3.41
CA ALA A 224 -12.93 2.61 -3.09
C ALA A 224 -13.43 3.18 -1.76
N GLY A 225 -14.53 2.69 -1.17
CA GLY A 225 -15.12 3.20 0.07
C GLY A 225 -15.87 4.51 -0.11
N LEU A 226 -16.49 4.71 -1.27
CA LEU A 226 -17.25 5.91 -1.62
C LEU A 226 -18.72 5.75 -1.25
N ASP A 227 -19.00 5.71 0.05
CA ASP A 227 -20.31 5.44 0.65
C ASP A 227 -21.05 6.69 1.16
N SER A 228 -20.51 7.88 0.92
CA SER A 228 -21.04 9.17 1.40
C SER A 228 -21.14 9.30 2.92
N SER A 229 -20.42 8.47 3.70
CA SER A 229 -20.39 8.60 5.18
C SER A 229 -19.74 9.89 5.68
N LYS A 230 -18.90 10.54 4.86
CA LYS A 230 -18.30 11.86 5.04
C LYS A 230 -18.14 12.53 3.68
N ASP A 231 -17.88 13.84 3.64
CA ASP A 231 -17.62 14.57 2.38
C ASP A 231 -16.46 13.98 1.57
N VAL A 232 -15.39 13.56 2.26
CA VAL A 232 -14.24 12.88 1.64
C VAL A 232 -14.56 11.46 1.13
N HIS A 233 -15.74 10.91 1.46
CA HIS A 233 -16.22 9.59 1.03
C HIS A 233 -17.37 9.66 0.01
N GLN A 234 -17.74 10.85 -0.47
CA GLN A 234 -18.75 10.93 -1.52
C GLN A 234 -18.21 10.39 -2.85
N PRO A 235 -18.99 9.62 -3.63
CA PRO A 235 -18.68 9.32 -5.02
C PRO A 235 -18.35 10.59 -5.81
N ALA A 236 -17.56 10.45 -6.88
CA ALA A 236 -17.44 11.57 -7.81
C ALA A 236 -18.78 11.81 -8.51
N PRO A 237 -19.23 13.07 -8.67
CA PRO A 237 -20.43 13.39 -9.45
C PRO A 237 -20.22 13.25 -10.97
N MET A 238 -19.00 12.97 -11.39
CA MET A 238 -18.54 12.86 -12.77
C MET A 238 -18.64 11.41 -13.30
N LYS A 239 -18.66 11.24 -14.63
CA LYS A 239 -18.76 9.94 -15.30
C LYS A 239 -17.39 9.43 -15.73
N HIS A 240 -17.20 8.12 -15.85
CA HIS A 240 -16.04 7.55 -16.54
C HIS A 240 -16.25 7.63 -18.06
N HIS A 241 -15.26 8.16 -18.79
CA HIS A 241 -15.34 8.28 -20.25
C HIS A 241 -14.49 7.20 -20.92
N MET A 242 -15.14 6.24 -21.55
CA MET A 242 -14.51 5.15 -22.29
C MET A 242 -14.44 5.52 -23.78
N ARG A 243 -13.24 5.45 -24.37
CA ARG A 243 -12.94 6.03 -25.69
C ARG A 243 -12.35 5.01 -26.65
N GLU A 244 -12.86 4.97 -27.87
CA GLU A 244 -12.16 4.29 -28.97
C GLU A 244 -10.89 5.05 -29.37
N LYS A 245 -9.85 4.32 -29.77
CA LYS A 245 -8.58 4.89 -30.24
C LYS A 245 -7.92 4.05 -31.35
N ASP A 246 -7.08 4.69 -32.18
CA ASP A 246 -6.52 4.08 -33.40
C ASP A 246 -5.11 3.47 -33.25
N SER A 247 -4.35 3.83 -32.21
CA SER A 247 -2.93 3.47 -32.08
C SER A 247 -2.45 3.47 -30.62
N GLY A 248 -1.34 2.77 -30.31
CA GLY A 248 -0.81 2.59 -28.94
C GLY A 248 -1.17 1.25 -28.28
N GLY A 249 -1.06 1.14 -26.94
CA GLY A 249 -1.32 -0.10 -26.16
C GLY A 249 -2.75 -0.65 -26.28
N TRP A 250 -2.97 -1.94 -26.00
CA TRP A 250 -4.27 -2.60 -26.21
C TRP A 250 -5.46 -1.86 -25.58
N MET A 251 -5.31 -1.53 -24.30
CA MET A 251 -6.17 -0.64 -23.52
C MET A 251 -5.27 0.28 -22.67
N TYR A 252 -5.80 1.37 -22.15
CA TYR A 252 -5.10 2.21 -21.17
C TYR A 252 -6.08 3.03 -20.31
N ALA A 253 -5.58 3.48 -19.16
CA ALA A 253 -6.15 4.56 -18.38
C ALA A 253 -5.26 5.80 -18.45
N TRP A 254 -5.87 6.97 -18.60
CA TRP A 254 -5.22 8.25 -18.57
C TRP A 254 -6.11 9.27 -17.87
N LEU A 255 -5.61 10.49 -17.68
CA LEU A 255 -6.39 11.61 -17.15
C LEU A 255 -7.77 11.66 -17.83
N GLN A 256 -8.82 11.52 -17.01
CA GLN A 256 -10.23 11.69 -17.39
C GLN A 256 -10.82 10.68 -18.39
N HIS A 257 -10.10 9.63 -18.81
CA HIS A 257 -10.65 8.62 -19.72
C HIS A 257 -9.87 7.30 -19.73
N THR A 258 -10.53 6.27 -20.23
CA THR A 258 -9.90 5.01 -20.64
C THR A 258 -9.98 4.85 -22.16
N GLY A 259 -8.96 4.25 -22.76
CA GLY A 259 -8.82 4.09 -24.20
C GLY A 259 -8.79 2.63 -24.65
N TYR A 260 -9.48 2.32 -25.74
CA TYR A 260 -9.64 0.96 -26.27
C TYR A 260 -9.40 0.96 -27.78
N VAL A 261 -8.48 0.12 -28.28
CA VAL A 261 -8.38 -0.06 -29.74
C VAL A 261 -9.70 -0.57 -30.32
N SER A 262 -9.98 -0.34 -31.60
CA SER A 262 -11.23 -0.80 -32.23
C SER A 262 -11.56 -2.28 -31.98
N ASN A 263 -10.56 -3.17 -32.00
CA ASN A 263 -10.74 -4.60 -31.72
C ASN A 263 -11.07 -4.91 -30.24
N ALA A 264 -10.74 -3.98 -29.33
CA ALA A 264 -11.03 -4.05 -27.91
C ALA A 264 -12.41 -3.46 -27.57
N MET A 265 -13.04 -2.70 -28.47
CA MET A 265 -14.35 -2.07 -28.21
C MET A 265 -15.45 -3.09 -27.88
N LYS A 266 -15.38 -4.32 -28.43
CA LYS A 266 -16.34 -5.39 -28.09
C LYS A 266 -16.45 -5.68 -26.59
N TYR A 267 -15.38 -5.43 -25.82
CA TYR A 267 -15.36 -5.64 -24.38
C TYR A 267 -16.16 -4.61 -23.60
N ILE A 268 -16.44 -3.44 -24.19
CA ILE A 268 -17.27 -2.39 -23.57
C ILE A 268 -18.59 -2.15 -24.30
N LEU A 269 -18.83 -2.84 -25.42
CA LEU A 269 -20.03 -2.65 -26.27
C LEU A 269 -20.96 -3.87 -26.31
N ASN A 270 -20.60 -4.97 -25.64
CA ASN A 270 -21.43 -6.17 -25.58
C ASN A 270 -21.57 -6.65 -24.12
N PRO A 271 -22.79 -6.80 -23.59
CA PRO A 271 -23.01 -7.09 -22.17
C PRO A 271 -22.53 -8.48 -21.76
N ASP A 272 -22.65 -9.49 -22.64
CA ASP A 272 -22.19 -10.84 -22.32
C ASP A 272 -20.66 -10.90 -22.23
N ILE A 273 -19.98 -10.25 -23.18
CA ILE A 273 -18.51 -10.15 -23.16
C ILE A 273 -18.07 -9.31 -21.96
N PHE A 274 -18.69 -8.15 -21.73
CA PHE A 274 -18.34 -7.28 -20.62
C PHE A 274 -18.49 -8.01 -19.29
N LYS A 275 -19.60 -8.72 -19.05
CA LYS A 275 -19.84 -9.40 -17.77
C LYS A 275 -18.95 -10.63 -17.55
N ARG A 276 -18.57 -11.36 -18.60
CA ARG A 276 -17.86 -12.66 -18.48
C ARG A 276 -16.35 -12.59 -18.77
N ASP A 277 -15.92 -11.68 -19.62
CA ASP A 277 -14.52 -11.51 -20.07
C ASP A 277 -14.09 -10.02 -20.01
N GLY A 278 -14.64 -9.28 -19.05
CA GLY A 278 -14.48 -7.83 -18.92
C GLY A 278 -13.22 -7.36 -18.20
N TRP A 279 -12.24 -8.24 -17.96
CA TRP A 279 -11.07 -7.92 -17.13
C TRP A 279 -10.37 -6.63 -17.57
N GLY A 280 -10.14 -6.47 -18.88
CA GLY A 280 -9.47 -5.29 -19.44
C GLY A 280 -10.17 -3.98 -19.06
N PRO A 281 -11.45 -3.78 -19.43
CA PRO A 281 -12.20 -2.60 -19.03
C PRO A 281 -12.21 -2.33 -17.52
N TRP A 282 -12.44 -3.34 -16.67
CA TRP A 282 -12.44 -3.17 -15.21
C TRP A 282 -11.04 -2.81 -14.67
N HIS A 283 -9.97 -3.31 -15.30
CA HIS A 283 -8.59 -2.98 -14.96
C HIS A 283 -8.27 -1.51 -15.25
N GLU A 284 -8.69 -1.00 -16.42
CA GLU A 284 -8.46 0.39 -16.78
C GLU A 284 -9.28 1.36 -15.93
N VAL A 285 -10.52 1.02 -15.59
CA VAL A 285 -11.30 1.84 -14.65
C VAL A 285 -10.67 1.79 -13.26
N GLY A 286 -10.18 0.63 -12.80
CA GLY A 286 -9.50 0.51 -11.51
C GLY A 286 -8.26 1.42 -11.38
N HIS A 287 -7.56 1.72 -12.48
CA HIS A 287 -6.47 2.72 -12.50
C HIS A 287 -6.97 4.13 -12.15
N THR A 288 -8.23 4.45 -12.44
CA THR A 288 -8.84 5.74 -12.09
C THR A 288 -9.16 5.89 -10.60
N HIS A 289 -9.32 4.78 -9.88
CA HIS A 289 -9.49 4.73 -8.43
C HIS A 289 -8.18 4.53 -7.65
N GLN A 290 -7.06 4.33 -8.34
CA GLN A 290 -5.78 4.03 -7.69
C GLN A 290 -5.25 5.23 -6.89
N MET A 291 -5.09 5.03 -5.58
CA MET A 291 -4.64 6.06 -4.66
C MET A 291 -3.10 6.16 -4.64
N ASN A 292 -2.53 7.29 -5.05
CA ASN A 292 -1.07 7.50 -5.08
C ASN A 292 -0.38 7.31 -3.72
N ILE A 293 -1.12 7.60 -2.65
CA ILE A 293 -0.64 7.48 -1.26
C ILE A 293 -0.48 6.03 -0.79
N LEU A 294 -1.16 5.08 -1.45
CA LEU A 294 -1.06 3.64 -1.24
C LEU A 294 -0.07 3.00 -2.23
N ASN A 295 0.11 3.60 -3.41
CA ASN A 295 0.88 3.02 -4.52
C ASN A 295 2.39 3.31 -4.42
N TRP A 296 3.19 2.35 -3.97
CA TRP A 296 4.66 2.40 -4.03
C TRP A 296 5.21 1.77 -5.33
N SER A 297 6.51 1.91 -5.60
CA SER A 297 7.10 1.41 -6.84
C SER A 297 6.79 -0.08 -7.10
N GLY A 298 6.41 -0.38 -8.34
CA GLY A 298 6.05 -1.73 -8.78
C GLY A 298 4.63 -2.18 -8.43
N LEU A 299 3.75 -1.28 -7.96
CA LEU A 299 2.33 -1.57 -7.69
C LEU A 299 1.33 -0.96 -8.69
N GLY A 300 1.82 -0.19 -9.68
CA GLY A 300 0.98 0.47 -10.69
C GLY A 300 0.00 -0.49 -11.34
N GLU A 301 0.48 -1.63 -11.87
CA GLU A 301 -0.36 -2.67 -12.49
C GLU A 301 -0.83 -3.75 -11.50
N VAL A 302 -0.81 -3.47 -10.19
CA VAL A 302 -1.16 -4.45 -9.14
C VAL A 302 -2.40 -4.00 -8.40
N THR A 303 -2.35 -2.84 -7.74
CA THR A 303 -3.40 -2.44 -6.79
C THR A 303 -4.71 -2.05 -7.47
N ASN A 304 -4.66 -1.63 -8.74
CA ASN A 304 -5.85 -1.40 -9.55
C ASN A 304 -6.65 -2.70 -9.79
N ASN A 305 -6.00 -3.86 -9.78
CA ASN A 305 -6.69 -5.13 -9.98
C ASN A 305 -7.54 -5.57 -8.77
N ILE A 306 -7.43 -4.92 -7.60
CA ILE A 306 -8.33 -5.19 -6.48
C ILE A 306 -9.77 -4.84 -6.89
N TYR A 307 -9.95 -3.76 -7.65
CA TYR A 307 -11.23 -3.35 -8.23
C TYR A 307 -11.72 -4.39 -9.24
N SER A 308 -10.86 -4.81 -10.17
CA SER A 308 -11.20 -5.82 -11.19
C SER A 308 -11.57 -7.18 -10.60
N MET A 309 -10.86 -7.64 -9.57
CA MET A 309 -11.21 -8.86 -8.83
C MET A 309 -12.59 -8.75 -8.18
N SER A 310 -12.92 -7.58 -7.61
CA SER A 310 -14.22 -7.34 -6.99
C SER A 310 -15.36 -7.34 -8.01
N VAL A 311 -15.16 -6.69 -9.16
CA VAL A 311 -16.15 -6.70 -10.26
C VAL A 311 -16.31 -8.10 -10.86
N GLN A 312 -15.20 -8.84 -11.04
CA GLN A 312 -15.22 -10.22 -11.49
C GLN A 312 -16.08 -11.10 -10.55
N ARG A 313 -15.87 -10.98 -9.24
CA ARG A 313 -16.66 -11.65 -8.21
C ARG A 313 -18.13 -11.20 -8.22
N TYR A 314 -18.40 -9.91 -8.39
CA TYR A 314 -19.76 -9.35 -8.43
C TYR A 314 -20.60 -9.96 -9.56
N PHE A 315 -20.02 -10.11 -10.76
CA PHE A 315 -20.71 -10.77 -11.88
C PHE A 315 -20.73 -12.30 -11.78
N GLY A 316 -20.23 -12.88 -10.69
CA GLY A 316 -20.27 -14.32 -10.42
C GLY A 316 -19.28 -15.14 -11.23
N ASN A 317 -18.22 -14.51 -11.76
CA ASN A 317 -17.18 -15.23 -12.49
C ASN A 317 -16.18 -15.87 -11.52
N HIS A 318 -15.53 -16.93 -12.00
CA HIS A 318 -14.45 -17.56 -11.26
C HIS A 318 -13.23 -16.63 -11.18
N SER A 319 -12.49 -16.69 -10.07
CA SER A 319 -11.36 -15.80 -9.83
C SER A 319 -10.25 -16.05 -10.84
N ARG A 320 -9.71 -14.98 -11.41
CA ARG A 320 -8.55 -15.07 -12.30
C ARG A 320 -7.34 -15.70 -11.62
N LEU A 321 -7.16 -15.48 -10.31
CA LEU A 321 -6.07 -16.09 -9.56
C LEU A 321 -6.19 -17.62 -9.50
N GLU A 322 -7.42 -18.14 -9.60
CA GLU A 322 -7.70 -19.57 -9.67
C GLU A 322 -7.60 -20.10 -11.10
N GLU A 323 -8.28 -19.47 -12.06
CA GLU A 323 -8.27 -19.88 -13.47
C GLU A 323 -6.85 -19.94 -14.05
N ASP A 324 -6.04 -18.91 -13.77
CA ASP A 324 -4.64 -18.83 -14.22
C ASP A 324 -3.68 -19.67 -13.35
N LYS A 325 -4.21 -20.40 -12.35
CA LYS A 325 -3.43 -21.20 -11.38
C LYS A 325 -2.35 -20.39 -10.66
N THR A 326 -2.61 -19.10 -10.42
CA THR A 326 -1.67 -18.18 -9.80
C THR A 326 -1.32 -18.62 -8.38
N TYR A 327 -2.27 -19.20 -7.65
CA TYR A 327 -2.04 -19.68 -6.29
C TYR A 327 -0.91 -20.72 -6.17
N ASN A 328 -0.65 -21.52 -7.21
CA ASN A 328 0.51 -22.43 -7.21
C ASN A 328 1.83 -21.64 -7.11
N LYS A 329 1.94 -20.52 -7.83
CA LYS A 329 3.11 -19.64 -7.78
C LYS A 329 3.17 -18.89 -6.45
N VAL A 330 2.02 -18.46 -5.92
CA VAL A 330 1.92 -17.78 -4.62
C VAL A 330 2.44 -18.68 -3.50
N PHE A 331 1.93 -19.90 -3.39
CA PHE A 331 2.37 -20.81 -2.33
C PHE A 331 3.83 -21.24 -2.52
N ALA A 332 4.29 -21.46 -3.76
CA ALA A 332 5.70 -21.70 -4.03
C ALA A 332 6.59 -20.51 -3.63
N TYR A 333 6.13 -19.27 -3.81
CA TYR A 333 6.83 -18.08 -3.33
C TYR A 333 6.88 -18.04 -1.80
N LEU A 334 5.75 -18.24 -1.12
CA LEU A 334 5.63 -18.12 0.34
C LEU A 334 6.52 -19.12 1.13
N GLU A 335 6.88 -20.25 0.51
CA GLU A 335 7.78 -21.26 1.10
C GLU A 335 9.28 -20.96 0.92
N GLN A 336 9.66 -19.91 0.18
CA GLN A 336 11.06 -19.52 0.06
C GLN A 336 11.62 -18.95 1.37
N THR A 337 12.91 -19.12 1.64
CA THR A 337 13.55 -18.59 2.86
C THR A 337 13.92 -17.10 2.76
N ASN A 338 14.47 -16.67 1.62
CA ASN A 338 14.92 -15.28 1.40
C ASN A 338 13.92 -14.48 0.54
N LYS A 339 12.74 -14.20 1.10
CA LYS A 339 11.66 -13.48 0.41
C LYS A 339 11.83 -11.97 0.49
N ASP A 340 11.56 -11.30 -0.63
CA ASP A 340 11.45 -9.84 -0.73
C ASP A 340 10.25 -9.51 -1.62
N TYR A 341 9.21 -8.94 -1.03
CA TYR A 341 7.96 -8.62 -1.74
C TYR A 341 8.20 -7.71 -2.95
N ASN A 342 9.13 -6.76 -2.82
CA ASN A 342 9.37 -5.75 -3.86
C ASN A 342 10.06 -6.34 -5.10
N LYS A 343 10.70 -7.51 -4.96
CA LYS A 343 11.38 -8.24 -6.04
C LYS A 343 10.51 -9.26 -6.76
N ILE A 344 9.23 -9.41 -6.37
CA ILE A 344 8.30 -10.24 -7.12
C ILE A 344 8.11 -9.62 -8.52
N ASN A 345 8.33 -10.42 -9.57
CA ASN A 345 8.16 -9.94 -10.96
C ASN A 345 6.73 -10.18 -11.48
N ASP A 346 6.06 -11.23 -10.99
CA ASP A 346 4.70 -11.58 -11.41
C ASP A 346 3.68 -10.69 -10.66
N LEU A 347 2.97 -9.84 -11.40
CA LEU A 347 2.02 -8.88 -10.83
C LEU A 347 0.84 -9.57 -10.13
N PHE A 348 0.43 -10.76 -10.58
CA PHE A 348 -0.70 -11.49 -9.97
C PHE A 348 -0.26 -12.18 -8.68
N VAL A 349 0.99 -12.60 -8.59
CA VAL A 349 1.58 -13.04 -7.30
C VAL A 349 1.63 -11.89 -6.31
N LYS A 350 1.96 -10.67 -6.74
CA LYS A 350 1.85 -9.47 -5.86
C LYS A 350 0.40 -9.20 -5.45
N LEU A 351 -0.53 -9.24 -6.40
CA LEU A 351 -1.96 -9.01 -6.16
C LEU A 351 -2.50 -9.97 -5.09
N ALA A 352 -2.07 -11.22 -5.07
CA ALA A 352 -2.55 -12.21 -4.11
C ALA A 352 -2.35 -11.80 -2.64
N MET A 353 -1.26 -11.09 -2.28
CA MET A 353 -1.09 -10.56 -0.92
C MET A 353 -2.24 -9.61 -0.57
N PHE A 354 -2.58 -8.70 -1.48
CA PHE A 354 -3.69 -7.78 -1.27
C PHE A 354 -5.02 -8.54 -1.20
N TRP A 355 -5.27 -9.43 -2.16
CA TRP A 355 -6.53 -10.15 -2.22
C TRP A 355 -6.78 -11.09 -1.03
N GLN A 356 -5.73 -11.67 -0.45
CA GLN A 356 -5.85 -12.48 0.77
C GLN A 356 -6.37 -11.70 1.97
N LEU A 357 -6.16 -10.38 2.02
CA LEU A 357 -6.77 -9.54 3.06
C LEU A 357 -8.29 -9.41 2.86
N ASP A 358 -8.75 -9.31 1.61
CA ASP A 358 -10.19 -9.33 1.30
C ASP A 358 -10.81 -10.70 1.64
N LEU A 359 -10.13 -11.80 1.30
CA LEU A 359 -10.59 -13.16 1.65
C LEU A 359 -10.65 -13.36 3.18
N ALA A 360 -9.69 -12.83 3.93
CA ALA A 360 -9.59 -13.02 5.37
C ALA A 360 -10.58 -12.16 6.18
N TYR A 361 -10.84 -10.93 5.73
CA TYR A 361 -11.63 -9.93 6.48
C TYR A 361 -12.94 -9.55 5.80
N GLY A 362 -13.22 -10.13 4.65
CA GLY A 362 -14.41 -9.91 3.86
C GLY A 362 -14.37 -8.63 3.02
N LYS A 363 -15.41 -8.49 2.19
CA LYS A 363 -15.57 -7.42 1.20
C LYS A 363 -15.48 -5.99 1.75
N ASP A 364 -15.65 -5.79 3.05
CA ASP A 364 -15.66 -4.48 3.71
C ASP A 364 -14.25 -4.01 4.14
N PHE A 365 -13.23 -4.86 4.00
CA PHE A 365 -11.85 -4.53 4.33
C PHE A 365 -11.32 -3.36 3.49
N TYR A 366 -11.33 -3.48 2.16
CA TYR A 366 -10.83 -2.43 1.27
C TYR A 366 -11.63 -1.12 1.32
N PRO A 367 -12.97 -1.13 1.35
CA PRO A 367 -13.76 0.07 1.57
C PRO A 367 -13.33 0.82 2.84
N SER A 368 -13.10 0.09 3.94
CA SER A 368 -12.67 0.67 5.22
C SER A 368 -11.23 1.20 5.17
N LEU A 369 -10.32 0.44 4.55
CA LEU A 369 -8.93 0.82 4.38
C LEU A 369 -8.80 2.10 3.52
N HIS A 370 -9.49 2.16 2.38
CA HIS A 370 -9.44 3.31 1.48
C HIS A 370 -10.05 4.58 2.11
N LYS A 371 -11.11 4.44 2.93
CA LYS A 371 -11.60 5.53 3.78
C LYS A 371 -10.51 6.04 4.73
N ALA A 372 -9.85 5.13 5.46
CA ALA A 372 -8.76 5.51 6.36
C ALA A 372 -7.62 6.24 5.65
N TYR A 373 -7.28 5.86 4.41
CA TYR A 373 -6.29 6.59 3.60
C TYR A 373 -6.77 7.98 3.16
N ARG A 374 -8.05 8.14 2.79
CA ARG A 374 -8.60 9.45 2.40
C ARG A 374 -8.65 10.44 3.55
N GLU A 375 -8.82 9.96 4.78
CA GLU A 375 -8.82 10.78 5.99
C GLU A 375 -7.43 11.22 6.47
N LEU A 376 -6.35 10.78 5.81
CA LEU A 376 -4.99 11.24 6.16
C LEU A 376 -4.74 12.68 5.70
N ASN A 377 -4.10 13.45 6.57
CA ASN A 377 -3.58 14.80 6.28
C ASN A 377 -2.29 14.79 5.42
N GLU A 378 -1.77 13.61 5.09
CA GLU A 378 -0.57 13.42 4.26
C GLU A 378 -0.92 13.06 2.81
N TRP A 379 -0.01 13.36 1.87
CA TRP A 379 -0.21 13.15 0.43
C TRP A 379 0.94 12.41 -0.27
N SER A 380 2.08 12.26 0.39
CA SER A 380 3.29 11.71 -0.22
C SER A 380 4.10 10.90 0.79
N GLY A 381 5.24 10.38 0.33
CA GLY A 381 6.16 9.57 1.11
C GLY A 381 7.00 8.71 0.18
N SER A 382 8.20 8.34 0.65
CA SER A 382 9.01 7.32 -0.02
C SER A 382 8.29 5.96 -0.01
N ASP A 383 8.73 5.03 -0.85
CA ASP A 383 8.17 3.67 -0.87
C ASP A 383 8.19 3.01 0.50
N ALA A 384 9.29 3.18 1.27
CA ALA A 384 9.38 2.67 2.63
C ALA A 384 8.29 3.24 3.54
N VAL A 385 8.01 4.55 3.46
CA VAL A 385 6.95 5.20 4.24
C VAL A 385 5.57 4.67 3.82
N LYS A 386 5.32 4.51 2.52
CA LYS A 386 4.05 3.97 2.00
C LYS A 386 3.82 2.54 2.46
N GLN A 387 4.85 1.69 2.42
CA GLN A 387 4.78 0.30 2.89
C GLN A 387 4.46 0.22 4.39
N GLN A 388 5.19 0.95 5.24
CA GLN A 388 4.89 0.96 6.68
C GLN A 388 3.51 1.54 6.98
N ARG A 389 3.07 2.56 6.23
CA ARG A 389 1.70 3.10 6.35
C ARG A 389 0.65 2.06 5.99
N PHE A 390 0.85 1.32 4.90
CA PHE A 390 -0.04 0.22 4.50
C PHE A 390 -0.13 -0.85 5.59
N ILE A 391 1.00 -1.31 6.11
CA ILE A 391 1.05 -2.30 7.20
C ILE A 391 0.23 -1.83 8.40
N ARG A 392 0.38 -0.57 8.81
CA ARG A 392 -0.34 -0.01 9.96
C ARG A 392 -1.84 0.13 9.71
N LEU A 393 -2.23 0.72 8.58
CA LEU A 393 -3.64 0.95 8.28
C LEU A 393 -4.38 -0.36 8.01
N ALA A 394 -3.76 -1.31 7.32
CA ALA A 394 -4.30 -2.66 7.14
C ALA A 394 -4.51 -3.34 8.50
N SER A 395 -3.51 -3.30 9.40
CA SER A 395 -3.62 -3.91 10.73
C SER A 395 -4.75 -3.30 11.57
N ARG A 396 -4.88 -1.96 11.56
CA ARG A 396 -5.96 -1.27 12.25
C ARG A 396 -7.33 -1.58 11.64
N THR A 397 -7.41 -1.64 10.31
CA THR A 397 -8.64 -2.00 9.59
C THR A 397 -9.09 -3.43 9.90
N ALA A 398 -8.15 -4.36 9.96
CA ALA A 398 -8.37 -5.75 10.36
C ALA A 398 -8.63 -5.92 11.87
N ASN A 399 -8.41 -4.88 12.69
CA ASN A 399 -8.35 -4.97 14.14
C ASN A 399 -7.45 -6.13 14.65
N ARG A 400 -6.31 -6.33 13.97
CA ARG A 400 -5.34 -7.40 14.22
C ARG A 400 -3.94 -6.93 13.90
N ASN A 401 -2.95 -7.36 14.67
CA ASN A 401 -1.55 -7.14 14.36
C ASN A 401 -1.12 -8.05 13.19
N LEU A 402 -1.12 -7.50 11.97
CA LEU A 402 -0.80 -8.23 10.74
C LEU A 402 0.71 -8.39 10.48
N THR A 403 1.57 -8.12 11.47
CA THR A 403 3.02 -8.28 11.31
C THR A 403 3.41 -9.66 10.76
N PRO A 404 2.89 -10.79 11.29
CA PRO A 404 3.24 -12.12 10.76
C PRO A 404 2.85 -12.31 9.29
N PHE A 405 1.73 -11.73 8.86
CA PHE A 405 1.26 -11.80 7.49
C PHE A 405 2.21 -11.08 6.52
N PHE A 406 2.60 -9.85 6.84
CA PHE A 406 3.50 -9.08 5.99
C PHE A 406 4.92 -9.65 5.97
N GLU A 407 5.43 -10.13 7.11
CA GLU A 407 6.73 -10.82 7.17
C GLU A 407 6.73 -12.12 6.36
N LYS A 408 5.64 -12.91 6.40
CA LYS A 408 5.48 -14.09 5.56
C LYS A 408 5.43 -13.74 4.07
N TRP A 409 4.97 -12.56 3.69
CA TRP A 409 5.04 -12.07 2.30
C TRP A 409 6.38 -11.42 1.92
N GLY A 410 7.34 -11.31 2.85
CA GLY A 410 8.63 -10.65 2.60
C GLY A 410 8.52 -9.12 2.54
N LEU A 411 7.47 -8.54 3.11
CA LEU A 411 7.31 -7.09 3.28
C LEU A 411 7.73 -6.71 4.71
N MET A 412 8.95 -6.20 4.85
CA MET A 412 9.58 -5.96 6.15
C MET A 412 8.80 -4.95 7.01
N VAL A 413 8.58 -5.31 8.28
CA VAL A 413 7.93 -4.44 9.28
C VAL A 413 9.00 -3.83 10.18
N THR A 414 9.11 -2.50 10.22
CA THR A 414 10.13 -1.82 11.04
C THR A 414 9.83 -1.96 12.53
N GLN A 415 10.86 -1.81 13.38
CA GLN A 415 10.69 -1.86 14.83
C GLN A 415 9.71 -0.80 15.36
N GLU A 416 9.74 0.39 14.79
CA GLU A 416 8.78 1.46 15.09
C GLU A 416 7.34 1.03 14.77
N THR A 417 7.11 0.46 13.58
CA THR A 417 5.79 -0.06 13.21
C THR A 417 5.36 -1.19 14.15
N LYS A 418 6.26 -2.12 14.51
CA LYS A 418 5.98 -3.19 15.49
C LYS A 418 5.52 -2.63 16.84
N GLN A 419 6.19 -1.60 17.35
CA GLN A 419 5.80 -0.92 18.60
C GLN A 419 4.41 -0.28 18.48
N GLN A 420 4.11 0.37 17.36
CA GLN A 420 2.81 1.00 17.12
C GLN A 420 1.64 -0.01 16.97
N LEU A 421 1.95 -1.26 16.63
CA LEU A 421 0.97 -2.34 16.48
C LEU A 421 0.86 -3.26 17.70
N ALA A 422 1.72 -3.08 18.70
CA ALA A 422 1.80 -3.96 19.87
C ALA A 422 0.51 -4.00 20.71
N SER A 423 -0.33 -2.96 20.62
CA SER A 423 -1.62 -2.90 21.32
C SER A 423 -2.76 -3.61 20.59
N LEU A 424 -2.59 -3.98 19.32
CA LEU A 424 -3.62 -4.71 18.57
C LEU A 424 -3.59 -6.20 18.94
N PRO A 425 -4.76 -6.89 18.95
CA PRO A 425 -4.79 -8.33 19.15
C PRO A 425 -3.94 -9.07 18.11
N HIS A 426 -3.27 -10.15 18.53
CA HIS A 426 -2.40 -10.92 17.63
C HIS A 426 -3.21 -11.59 16.51
N LEU A 427 -2.56 -11.84 15.37
CA LEU A 427 -3.16 -12.61 14.29
C LEU A 427 -3.27 -14.09 14.70
N GLU A 428 -4.47 -14.66 14.57
CA GLU A 428 -4.79 -16.00 15.06
C GLU A 428 -4.65 -17.08 13.98
N LYS A 429 -4.62 -16.69 12.69
CA LYS A 429 -4.78 -17.57 11.54
C LYS A 429 -3.78 -17.26 10.44
N LYS A 430 -3.33 -18.29 9.71
CA LYS A 430 -2.38 -18.18 8.59
C LYS A 430 -3.07 -17.64 7.35
N ILE A 431 -3.56 -16.40 7.41
CA ILE A 431 -4.39 -15.79 6.34
C ILE A 431 -3.71 -15.73 4.96
N TRP A 432 -2.37 -15.89 4.92
CA TRP A 432 -1.60 -16.05 3.67
C TRP A 432 -1.83 -17.40 2.96
N GLN A 433 -2.64 -18.30 3.52
CA GLN A 433 -3.06 -19.55 2.90
C GLN A 433 -4.41 -19.44 2.18
N TYR A 434 -5.16 -18.34 2.38
CA TYR A 434 -6.46 -18.17 1.72
C TYR A 434 -6.31 -18.12 0.19
N ARG A 435 -7.28 -18.74 -0.48
CA ARG A 435 -7.53 -18.68 -1.92
C ARG A 435 -9.03 -18.69 -2.18
N ASP A 436 -9.46 -18.25 -3.36
CA ASP A 436 -10.88 -18.07 -3.68
C ASP A 436 -11.69 -19.38 -3.61
N ASP A 437 -11.14 -20.50 -4.06
CA ASP A 437 -11.81 -21.82 -4.07
C ASP A 437 -11.68 -22.58 -2.74
N MET A 438 -11.10 -21.96 -1.71
CA MET A 438 -10.90 -22.63 -0.43
C MET A 438 -12.24 -22.92 0.25
N ASN A 439 -12.47 -24.19 0.55
CA ASN A 439 -13.58 -24.63 1.40
C ASN A 439 -13.09 -24.79 2.83
N GLY A 440 -13.68 -24.06 3.77
CA GLY A 440 -13.29 -24.08 5.18
C GLY A 440 -12.27 -22.99 5.53
N ASP A 441 -11.68 -23.13 6.71
CA ASP A 441 -10.82 -22.12 7.31
C ASP A 441 -9.33 -22.46 7.11
N VAL A 442 -8.48 -21.45 7.21
CA VAL A 442 -7.02 -21.65 7.21
C VAL A 442 -6.53 -22.12 8.58
N GLU A 443 -5.34 -22.68 8.61
CA GLU A 443 -4.73 -23.16 9.85
C GLU A 443 -4.55 -22.02 10.87
N PRO A 444 -4.67 -22.31 12.18
CA PRO A 444 -4.27 -21.35 13.20
C PRO A 444 -2.78 -21.03 13.05
N ILE A 445 -2.40 -19.80 13.42
CA ILE A 445 -1.01 -19.51 13.69
C ILE A 445 -0.69 -20.23 14.99
N ASP A 446 0.19 -21.23 14.91
CA ASP A 446 0.76 -21.84 16.10
C ASP A 446 1.50 -20.73 16.86
N LEU A 447 0.89 -20.24 17.94
CA LEU A 447 1.48 -19.27 18.89
C LEU A 447 2.80 -19.77 19.49
N ILE A 448 3.18 -21.01 19.19
CA ILE A 448 4.45 -21.67 19.51
C ILE A 448 5.64 -20.95 18.83
N ASP A 449 5.41 -20.12 17.80
CA ASP A 449 6.46 -19.27 17.20
C ASP A 449 6.85 -18.03 18.06
N SER A 450 6.47 -18.04 19.34
CA SER A 450 6.88 -17.08 20.37
C SER A 450 7.46 -17.75 21.63
N VAL A 451 7.74 -19.05 21.60
CA VAL A 451 8.45 -19.72 22.70
C VAL A 451 9.92 -19.32 22.62
N VAL A 452 10.38 -18.55 23.59
CA VAL A 452 11.83 -18.36 23.80
C VAL A 452 12.35 -19.68 24.39
N PRO A 453 13.25 -20.42 23.70
CA PRO A 453 13.72 -21.68 24.24
C PRO A 453 14.47 -21.48 25.54
N THR A 454 14.20 -22.33 26.53
CA THR A 454 14.91 -22.36 27.80
C THR A 454 16.40 -22.56 27.55
N PRO A 455 17.28 -21.72 28.13
CA PRO A 455 18.72 -21.95 28.08
C PRO A 455 19.06 -23.34 28.60
N ILE A 456 20.08 -23.97 28.03
CA ILE A 456 20.55 -25.29 28.45
C ILE A 456 22.01 -25.24 28.90
N GLY A 457 22.45 -26.28 29.61
CA GLY A 457 23.86 -26.39 30.03
C GLY A 457 24.28 -25.38 31.10
N LEU A 458 23.35 -24.93 31.96
CA LEU A 458 23.69 -24.11 33.11
C LEU A 458 24.69 -24.84 34.01
N GLN A 459 25.82 -24.17 34.29
CA GLN A 459 26.87 -24.67 35.17
C GLN A 459 27.56 -23.52 35.90
N ALA A 460 28.10 -23.80 37.09
CA ALA A 460 29.03 -22.91 37.78
C ALA A 460 30.47 -23.24 37.39
N THR A 461 31.23 -22.27 36.90
CA THR A 461 32.60 -22.49 36.37
C THR A 461 33.71 -21.94 37.25
N ASP A 462 33.41 -20.98 38.14
CA ASP A 462 34.35 -20.49 39.15
C ASP A 462 33.57 -20.23 40.45
N ILE A 463 34.02 -20.85 41.54
CA ILE A 463 33.36 -20.79 42.85
C ILE A 463 34.42 -20.34 43.87
N LYS A 464 34.19 -19.17 44.48
CA LYS A 464 35.01 -18.57 45.53
C LYS A 464 34.20 -18.42 46.81
N ALA A 465 34.81 -17.86 47.84
CA ALA A 465 34.13 -17.56 49.10
C ALA A 465 33.07 -16.46 48.95
N ASN A 466 33.27 -15.52 48.02
CA ASN A 466 32.43 -14.34 47.83
C ASN A 466 31.98 -14.12 46.38
N SER A 467 32.12 -15.13 45.51
CA SER A 467 31.61 -15.03 44.13
C SER A 467 31.33 -16.39 43.51
N VAL A 468 30.31 -16.45 42.66
CA VAL A 468 29.99 -17.60 41.79
C VAL A 468 29.85 -17.12 40.34
N THR A 469 30.62 -17.71 39.42
CA THR A 469 30.47 -17.47 37.97
C THR A 469 29.66 -18.58 37.32
N LEU A 470 28.59 -18.19 36.63
CA LEU A 470 27.65 -19.05 35.91
C LEU A 470 27.86 -18.94 34.41
N LYS A 471 27.79 -20.07 33.70
CA LYS A 471 27.77 -20.15 32.24
C LYS A 471 26.63 -21.05 31.76
N TRP A 472 26.09 -20.73 30.59
CA TRP A 472 25.06 -21.52 29.91
C TRP A 472 25.24 -21.40 28.39
N ASN A 473 24.52 -22.22 27.63
CA ASN A 473 24.48 -22.13 26.17
C ASN A 473 23.47 -21.08 25.73
N SER A 474 23.73 -20.40 24.61
CA SER A 474 22.81 -19.41 24.07
C SER A 474 21.47 -20.03 23.67
N SER A 475 20.37 -19.34 23.98
CA SER A 475 19.06 -19.64 23.38
C SER A 475 18.98 -19.06 21.96
N GLU A 476 18.11 -19.64 21.14
CA GLU A 476 17.81 -19.13 19.78
C GLU A 476 16.32 -18.89 19.66
N SER A 477 15.92 -17.66 19.34
CA SER A 477 14.52 -17.30 19.07
C SER A 477 14.46 -16.64 17.70
N ASN A 478 13.35 -16.84 16.97
CA ASN A 478 13.09 -16.15 15.71
C ASN A 478 13.05 -14.62 15.86
N ALA A 479 12.79 -14.12 17.08
CA ALA A 479 12.87 -12.69 17.40
C ALA A 479 14.29 -12.22 17.79
N GLY A 480 15.25 -13.12 17.95
CA GLY A 480 16.56 -12.87 18.55
C GLY A 480 16.49 -12.75 20.08
N ILE A 481 17.58 -13.08 20.77
CA ILE A 481 17.67 -12.97 22.23
C ILE A 481 18.11 -11.56 22.63
N LYS A 482 17.32 -10.92 23.50
CA LYS A 482 17.61 -9.63 24.13
C LYS A 482 18.56 -9.78 25.33
N GLY A 483 18.42 -10.86 26.08
CA GLY A 483 19.28 -11.15 27.23
C GLY A 483 18.74 -12.28 28.12
N TYR A 484 19.34 -12.44 29.30
CA TYR A 484 19.06 -13.51 30.25
C TYR A 484 18.88 -12.96 31.66
N GLU A 485 17.82 -13.39 32.34
CA GLU A 485 17.56 -13.12 33.75
C GLU A 485 18.19 -14.20 34.63
N ILE A 486 18.93 -13.79 35.66
CA ILE A 486 19.58 -14.68 36.62
C ILE A 486 18.78 -14.69 37.91
N TYR A 487 18.43 -15.87 38.39
CA TYR A 487 17.72 -16.07 39.64
C TYR A 487 18.57 -16.86 40.63
N ARG A 488 18.67 -16.35 41.86
CA ARG A 488 19.28 -17.00 43.02
C ARG A 488 18.22 -17.23 44.08
N ASN A 489 18.04 -18.47 44.53
CA ASN A 489 17.03 -18.88 45.50
C ASN A 489 15.62 -18.38 45.13
N GLY A 490 15.29 -18.42 43.83
CA GLY A 490 14.02 -17.94 43.28
C GLY A 490 13.89 -16.42 43.12
N THR A 491 14.88 -15.63 43.55
CA THR A 491 14.87 -14.16 43.41
C THR A 491 15.79 -13.71 42.27
N LYS A 492 15.32 -12.79 41.43
CA LYS A 492 16.13 -12.23 40.33
C LYS A 492 17.28 -11.38 40.91
N VAL A 493 18.51 -11.76 40.59
CA VAL A 493 19.74 -11.08 41.06
C VAL A 493 20.49 -10.38 39.93
N GLY A 494 20.19 -10.69 38.66
CA GLY A 494 20.90 -10.11 37.54
C GLY A 494 20.15 -10.14 36.21
N LEU A 495 20.67 -9.37 35.27
CA LEU A 495 20.29 -9.34 33.86
C LEU A 495 21.56 -9.13 33.04
N THR A 496 21.78 -9.96 32.02
CA THR A 496 22.96 -9.88 31.14
C THR A 496 22.57 -10.15 29.68
N SER A 497 23.31 -9.59 28.73
CA SER A 497 23.20 -9.96 27.31
C SER A 497 24.14 -11.11 26.91
N SER A 498 25.13 -11.42 27.75
CA SER A 498 26.11 -12.49 27.53
C SER A 498 25.60 -13.83 28.07
N THR A 499 26.21 -14.94 27.66
CA THR A 499 25.91 -16.28 28.22
C THR A 499 26.78 -16.64 29.44
N GLU A 500 27.18 -15.61 30.17
CA GLU A 500 28.01 -15.68 31.38
C GLU A 500 27.57 -14.56 32.35
N TYR A 501 27.55 -14.88 33.65
CA TYR A 501 27.27 -13.94 34.72
C TYR A 501 28.03 -14.30 35.99
N THR A 502 28.67 -13.31 36.64
CA THR A 502 29.32 -13.49 37.94
C THR A 502 28.49 -12.82 39.03
N ASP A 503 27.98 -13.64 39.94
CA ASP A 503 27.31 -13.19 41.16
C ASP A 503 28.35 -12.94 42.27
N THR A 504 28.50 -11.70 42.70
CA THR A 504 29.45 -11.27 43.74
C THR A 504 28.78 -10.97 45.09
N ASP A 505 27.46 -11.15 45.18
CA ASP A 505 26.68 -10.84 46.39
C ASP A 505 26.36 -12.11 47.18
N VAL A 506 27.35 -12.98 47.33
CA VAL A 506 27.22 -14.29 47.99
C VAL A 506 28.13 -14.37 49.20
N GLN A 507 27.69 -15.09 50.23
CA GLN A 507 28.44 -15.33 51.45
C GLN A 507 29.23 -16.64 51.35
N ALA A 508 30.31 -16.74 52.12
CA ALA A 508 31.11 -17.95 52.20
C ALA A 508 30.36 -19.12 52.84
N ASN A 509 30.75 -20.34 52.50
CA ASN A 509 30.20 -21.58 53.07
C ASN A 509 28.64 -21.61 53.04
N THR A 510 28.05 -21.17 51.93
CA THR A 510 26.60 -21.05 51.78
C THR A 510 26.14 -21.73 50.48
N GLU A 511 25.12 -22.59 50.57
CA GLU A 511 24.46 -23.19 49.40
C GLU A 511 23.49 -22.19 48.76
N TYR A 512 23.60 -22.02 47.44
CA TYR A 512 22.70 -21.25 46.60
C TYR A 512 22.12 -22.10 45.47
N ARG A 513 20.91 -21.74 45.04
CA ARG A 513 20.21 -22.36 43.92
C ARG A 513 20.07 -21.38 42.77
N TYR A 514 20.54 -21.76 41.59
CA TYR A 514 20.53 -20.90 40.42
C TYR A 514 19.66 -21.45 39.29
N THR A 515 18.89 -20.55 38.67
CA THR A 515 18.19 -20.77 37.41
C THR A 515 18.33 -19.56 36.49
N ILE A 516 18.25 -19.78 35.18
CA ILE A 516 18.33 -18.73 34.16
C ILE A 516 17.09 -18.76 33.27
N LYS A 517 16.57 -17.59 32.88
CA LYS A 517 15.54 -17.44 31.84
C LYS A 517 16.05 -16.59 30.70
N ALA A 518 15.72 -16.93 29.45
CA ALA A 518 16.00 -16.10 28.29
C ALA A 518 14.85 -15.12 28.02
N ILE A 519 15.19 -13.94 27.49
CA ILE A 519 14.24 -12.92 27.05
C ILE A 519 14.51 -12.62 25.58
N ASP A 520 13.48 -12.63 24.74
CA ASP A 520 13.63 -12.23 23.33
C ASP A 520 13.48 -10.71 23.12
N MET A 521 13.73 -10.25 21.88
CA MET A 521 13.57 -8.83 21.52
C MET A 521 12.11 -8.33 21.58
N LYS A 522 11.13 -9.24 21.70
CA LYS A 522 9.70 -8.93 21.84
C LYS A 522 9.25 -8.88 23.32
N GLY A 523 10.11 -9.26 24.26
CA GLY A 523 9.83 -9.26 25.69
C GLY A 523 9.22 -10.57 26.21
N ASN A 524 9.16 -11.62 25.39
CA ASN A 524 8.74 -12.95 25.84
C ASN A 524 9.83 -13.57 26.70
N VAL A 525 9.46 -14.39 27.69
CA VAL A 525 10.38 -15.00 28.66
C VAL A 525 10.26 -16.52 28.61
N SER A 526 11.40 -17.22 28.62
CA SER A 526 11.42 -18.69 28.64
C SER A 526 11.02 -19.28 30.00
N ASP A 527 10.76 -20.59 30.03
CA ASP A 527 10.84 -21.37 31.26
C ASP A 527 12.27 -21.32 31.85
N PRO A 528 12.44 -21.48 33.18
CA PRO A 528 13.77 -21.49 33.80
C PRO A 528 14.55 -22.75 33.40
N THR A 529 15.88 -22.64 33.35
CA THR A 529 16.78 -23.82 33.29
C THR A 529 16.48 -24.82 34.41
N ASN A 530 16.99 -26.04 34.27
CA ASN A 530 17.16 -26.90 35.44
C ASN A 530 17.94 -26.16 36.54
N GLU A 531 17.48 -26.29 37.77
CA GLU A 531 18.14 -25.68 38.93
C GLU A 531 19.48 -26.38 39.20
N ILE A 532 20.54 -25.60 39.41
CA ILE A 532 21.80 -26.11 39.95
C ILE A 532 21.99 -25.62 41.38
N LYS A 533 22.59 -26.47 42.21
CA LYS A 533 23.04 -26.10 43.56
C LYS A 533 24.53 -25.81 43.52
N VAL A 534 24.92 -24.71 44.15
CA VAL A 534 26.32 -24.27 44.23
C VAL A 534 26.60 -23.89 45.67
N GLU A 535 27.60 -24.52 46.28
CA GLU A 535 28.09 -24.17 47.61
C GLU A 535 29.35 -23.33 47.48
N THR A 536 29.34 -22.11 48.02
CA THR A 536 30.52 -21.23 48.02
C THR A 536 31.61 -21.81 48.90
N LYS A 537 32.87 -21.51 48.55
CA LYS A 537 34.01 -21.97 49.36
C LYS A 537 33.96 -21.33 50.75
N GLN A 538 34.58 -21.98 51.71
CA GLN A 538 34.86 -21.34 52.99
C GLN A 538 35.75 -20.11 52.75
N GLU A 539 35.49 -19.07 53.51
CA GLU A 539 36.39 -17.93 53.57
C GLU A 539 37.71 -18.44 54.15
N SER A 540 38.80 -18.26 53.43
CA SER A 540 40.12 -18.64 53.93
C SER A 540 40.54 -17.65 55.00
N SER A 541 39.96 -17.74 56.19
CA SER A 541 40.52 -17.12 57.39
C SER A 541 41.67 -18.00 57.85
N SER A 542 42.89 -17.71 57.38
CA SER A 542 44.06 -18.26 58.08
C SER A 542 44.04 -17.74 59.50
N LYS A 543 44.10 -18.65 60.48
CA LYS A 543 44.28 -18.30 61.89
C LYS A 543 45.65 -17.66 62.17
N TYR A 544 46.53 -17.64 61.18
CA TYR A 544 47.87 -17.10 61.24
C TYR A 544 47.95 -15.81 60.41
N GLU A 545 48.63 -14.81 60.95
CA GLU A 545 48.87 -13.54 60.28
C GLU A 545 49.64 -13.73 58.96
N GLN A 546 49.46 -12.84 57.99
CA GLN A 546 50.26 -12.87 56.77
C GLN A 546 51.72 -12.55 57.09
N TRP A 547 52.64 -13.33 56.52
CA TRP A 547 54.06 -13.09 56.70
C TRP A 547 54.47 -11.72 56.16
N ASN A 548 55.00 -10.90 57.06
CA ASN A 548 55.59 -9.60 56.78
C ASN A 548 57.13 -9.71 56.78
N PRO A 549 57.83 -9.37 55.69
CA PRO A 549 59.28 -9.48 55.57
C PRO A 549 60.07 -8.52 56.48
N SER A 550 59.40 -7.55 57.11
CA SER A 550 60.00 -6.55 58.00
C SER A 550 59.66 -6.74 59.48
N ALA A 551 58.81 -7.70 59.82
CA ALA A 551 58.42 -7.96 61.20
C ALA A 551 59.46 -8.78 61.97
N ALA A 552 59.38 -8.72 63.31
CA ALA A 552 60.16 -9.58 64.20
C ALA A 552 59.38 -10.87 64.46
N TYR A 553 60.06 -12.01 64.41
CA TYR A 553 59.46 -13.31 64.72
C TYR A 553 60.30 -14.05 65.75
N GLN A 554 59.65 -14.80 66.61
CA GLN A 554 60.24 -15.73 67.55
C GLN A 554 60.14 -17.17 67.02
N LYS A 555 61.03 -18.04 67.49
CA LYS A 555 60.96 -19.47 67.15
C LYS A 555 59.60 -20.04 67.58
N GLY A 556 58.91 -20.70 66.66
CA GLY A 556 57.58 -21.25 66.86
C GLY A 556 56.43 -20.36 66.38
N ASP A 557 56.68 -19.08 66.04
CA ASP A 557 55.66 -18.22 65.44
C ASP A 557 55.19 -18.81 64.10
N ARG A 558 53.89 -18.69 63.84
CA ARG A 558 53.27 -19.22 62.63
C ARG A 558 52.59 -18.12 61.84
N VAL A 559 52.86 -18.10 60.54
CA VAL A 559 52.37 -17.10 59.59
C VAL A 559 51.92 -17.79 58.31
N GLN A 560 51.06 -17.13 57.55
CA GLN A 560 50.69 -17.58 56.21
C GLN A 560 51.44 -16.77 55.15
N HIS A 561 51.93 -17.44 54.11
CA HIS A 561 52.41 -16.78 52.90
C HIS A 561 51.95 -17.57 51.67
N LYS A 562 51.22 -16.91 50.77
CA LYS A 562 50.69 -17.51 49.52
C LYS A 562 49.91 -18.83 49.74
N GLY A 563 49.16 -18.92 50.84
CA GLY A 563 48.34 -20.09 51.16
C GLY A 563 49.06 -21.16 52.00
N ILE A 564 50.39 -21.12 52.09
CA ILE A 564 51.20 -22.09 52.87
C ILE A 564 51.43 -21.53 54.28
N ILE A 565 51.36 -22.39 55.29
CA ILE A 565 51.70 -22.02 56.67
C ILE A 565 53.18 -22.29 56.91
N TYR A 566 53.88 -21.28 57.41
CA TYR A 566 55.28 -21.37 57.79
C TYR A 566 55.42 -21.22 59.31
N GLU A 567 56.23 -22.07 59.92
CA GLU A 567 56.66 -21.94 61.31
C GLU A 567 58.09 -21.40 61.37
N CYS A 568 58.32 -20.39 62.20
CA CYS A 568 59.63 -19.79 62.38
C CYS A 568 60.56 -20.76 63.12
N VAL A 569 61.64 -21.18 62.47
CA VAL A 569 62.58 -22.18 63.02
C VAL A 569 63.57 -21.55 64.00
N GLN A 570 63.85 -20.26 63.83
CA GLN A 570 64.76 -19.48 64.67
C GLN A 570 64.31 -18.02 64.67
N GLY A 571 64.20 -17.42 65.86
CA GLY A 571 63.77 -16.03 65.98
C GLY A 571 64.73 -15.05 65.29
N TYR A 572 64.17 -14.05 64.60
CA TYR A 572 64.92 -13.06 63.83
C TYR A 572 64.13 -11.76 63.63
N GLN A 573 64.82 -10.70 63.21
CA GLN A 573 64.21 -9.43 62.81
C GLN A 573 64.25 -9.29 61.28
N GLY A 574 63.09 -9.20 60.65
CA GLY A 574 62.94 -8.91 59.22
C GLY A 574 63.56 -7.56 58.82
N LYS A 575 64.23 -7.53 57.66
CA LYS A 575 64.73 -6.29 57.02
C LYS A 575 64.07 -5.99 55.67
N GLY A 576 62.94 -6.65 55.36
CA GLY A 576 62.15 -6.37 54.17
C GLY A 576 62.49 -7.20 52.93
N ASP A 577 63.39 -8.19 53.03
CA ASP A 577 63.68 -9.10 51.92
C ASP A 577 62.56 -10.13 51.75
N PRO A 578 61.83 -10.13 50.62
CA PRO A 578 60.69 -11.02 50.40
C PRO A 578 61.08 -12.49 50.24
N ASN A 579 62.37 -12.81 50.07
CA ASN A 579 62.82 -14.19 49.89
C ASN A 579 63.07 -14.94 51.19
N TRP A 580 63.09 -14.24 52.34
CA TRP A 580 63.43 -14.84 53.62
C TRP A 580 62.43 -15.90 54.07
N ILE A 581 61.17 -15.82 53.66
CA ILE A 581 60.15 -16.85 53.94
C ILE A 581 60.52 -18.23 53.35
N TYR A 582 61.39 -18.27 52.33
CA TYR A 582 61.88 -19.51 51.73
C TYR A 582 63.24 -19.97 52.29
N ALA A 583 63.86 -19.19 53.19
CA ALA A 583 65.09 -19.58 53.84
C ALA A 583 64.80 -20.65 54.90
N LEU A 584 65.17 -21.90 54.62
CA LEU A 584 64.92 -23.05 55.50
C LEU A 584 65.57 -22.93 56.88
N SER A 585 66.58 -22.07 57.04
CA SER A 585 67.17 -21.74 58.34
C SER A 585 66.29 -20.84 59.21
N LEU A 586 65.31 -20.14 58.61
CA LEU A 586 64.42 -19.20 59.30
C LEU A 586 62.97 -19.68 59.34
N TRP A 587 62.51 -20.38 58.30
CA TRP A 587 61.12 -20.80 58.15
C TRP A 587 61.01 -22.22 57.63
N MET A 588 60.07 -22.97 58.20
CA MET A 588 59.71 -24.31 57.76
C MET A 588 58.24 -24.32 57.32
N PRO A 589 57.92 -24.70 56.07
CA PRO A 589 56.54 -24.91 55.65
C PRO A 589 55.98 -26.13 56.41
N ILE A 590 54.79 -25.99 57.00
CA ILE A 590 54.18 -27.03 57.84
C ILE A 590 52.82 -27.50 57.33
N GLU A 591 52.11 -26.71 56.52
CA GLU A 591 50.83 -27.06 55.88
C GLU A 591 50.67 -26.41 54.51
#